data_AF-A0A7C1L3D1-F1
#
_entry.id   AF-A0A7C1L3D1-F1
#
_cell.length_a   1.000
_cell.length_b   1.000
_cell.length_c   1.000
_cell.angle_alpha   90.00
_cell.angle_beta   90.00
_cell.angle_gamma   90.00
#
_symmetry.space_group_name_H-M   'P 1'
#
loop_
_entity.id
_entity.type
_entity.pdbx_description
1 polymer ?
#
loop_
_entity_poly.entity_id
_entity_poly.type
_entity_poly.pdbx_seq_one_letter_code
_entity_poly.pdbx_strand_id
1 'polypeptide(L)' 'MIDTKTKDALNDFGERLSKILLDFYGKVTFNFYNGRYVNLNIEQSIKNDNLKKGVENDK' A
#
# COMPACT_ATOMS: atom_id res chain seq x y z
N MET A 1 14.31 14.59 -6.07
CA MET A 1 12.93 15.09 -5.96
C MET A 1 12.13 14.43 -7.07
N ILE A 2 11.01 13.77 -6.76
CA ILE A 2 10.16 13.10 -7.77
C ILE A 2 9.35 14.19 -8.50
N ASP A 3 9.21 14.10 -9.81
CA ASP A 3 8.44 15.09 -10.58
C ASP A 3 6.92 14.94 -10.34
N THR A 4 6.17 16.00 -10.62
CA THR A 4 4.72 16.06 -10.36
C THR A 4 3.93 14.95 -11.08
N LYS A 5 4.30 14.59 -12.33
CA LYS A 5 3.56 13.56 -13.08
C LYS A 5 3.74 12.19 -12.45
N THR A 6 4.96 11.88 -12.01
CA THR A 6 5.22 10.63 -11.29
C THR A 6 4.47 10.59 -9.96
N LYS A 7 4.38 11.72 -9.24
CA LYS A 7 3.59 11.82 -8.01
C LYS A 7 2.09 11.57 -8.26
N ASP A 8 1.53 12.16 -9.30
CA ASP A 8 0.12 11.98 -9.65
C ASP A 8 -0.18 10.54 -10.04
N ALA A 9 0.69 9.91 -10.84
CA ALA A 9 0.56 8.49 -11.20
C ALA A 9 0.60 7.55 -9.97
N LEU A 10 1.44 7.87 -8.97
CA LEU A 10 1.50 7.11 -7.72
C LEU A 10 0.22 7.25 -6.89
N ASN A 11 -0.35 8.45 -6.83
CA ASN A 11 -1.61 8.70 -6.12
C ASN A 11 -2.78 7.96 -6.80
N ASP A 12 -2.89 8.06 -8.12
CA ASP A 12 -3.92 7.36 -8.91
C ASP A 12 -3.83 5.84 -8.71
N PHE A 13 -2.61 5.30 -8.68
CA PHE A 13 -2.40 3.87 -8.41
C PHE A 13 -2.85 3.49 -6.99
N GLY A 14 -2.50 4.29 -5.98
CA GLY A 14 -2.95 4.09 -4.61
C GLY A 14 -4.48 4.11 -4.47
N GLU A 15 -5.15 5.04 -5.16
CA GLU A 15 -6.61 5.14 -5.15
C GLU A 15 -7.29 3.97 -5.88
N ARG A 16 -6.70 3.46 -6.96
CA ARG A 16 -7.19 2.25 -7.63
C ARG A 16 -7.01 1.01 -6.77
N LEU A 17 -5.86 0.88 -6.10
CA LEU A 17 -5.60 -0.23 -5.19
C LEU A 17 -6.59 -0.27 -4.03
N SER A 18 -6.92 0.88 -3.43
CA SER A 18 -7.87 0.93 -2.31
C SER A 18 -9.29 0.49 -2.69
N LYS A 19 -9.68 0.64 -3.96
CA LYS A 19 -10.97 0.17 -4.48
C LYS A 19 -11.01 -1.35 -4.70
N ILE A 20 -9.88 -1.94 -5.07
CA ILE A 20 -9.78 -3.38 -5.38
C ILE A 20 -9.54 -4.18 -4.11
N LEU A 21 -8.69 -3.67 -3.23
CA LEU A 21 -8.32 -4.33 -1.98
C LEU A 21 -9.05 -3.64 -0.82
N LEU A 22 -10.36 -3.92 -0.71
CA LEU A 22 -11.14 -3.55 0.47
C LEU A 22 -10.43 -4.08 1.73
N ASP A 23 -10.28 -3.23 2.74
CA ASP A 23 -9.52 -3.48 3.97
C ASP A 23 -8.00 -3.64 3.82
N PHE A 24 -7.43 -3.30 2.65
CA PHE A 24 -5.97 -3.20 2.53
C PHE A 24 -5.43 -2.04 3.34
N TYR A 25 -4.77 -2.39 4.43
CA TYR A 25 -3.86 -1.52 5.14
C TYR A 25 -2.44 -2.04 4.86
N GLY A 26 -1.52 -1.16 4.52
CA GLY A 26 -0.21 -1.60 4.07
C GLY A 26 0.61 -0.49 3.47
N LYS A 27 1.79 -0.86 2.99
CA LYS A 27 2.75 0.02 2.35
C LYS A 27 3.02 -0.49 0.95
N VAL A 28 2.96 0.43 -0.01
CA VAL A 28 3.35 0.17 -1.40
C VAL A 28 4.64 0.95 -1.66
N THR A 29 5.69 0.26 -2.08
CA THR A 29 7.01 0.85 -2.35
C THR A 29 7.36 0.67 -3.81
N PHE A 30 7.59 1.79 -4.51
CA PHE A 30 8.09 1.81 -5.88
C PHE A 30 9.58 2.07 -5.88
N ASN A 31 10.37 1.16 -6.45
CA ASN A 31 11.82 1.29 -6.50
C ASN A 31 12.25 1.75 -7.89
N PHE A 32 13.05 2.81 -7.91
CA PHE A 32 13.62 3.39 -9.12
C PHE A 32 15.15 3.39 -9.03
N TYR A 33 15.83 3.07 -10.12
CA TYR A 33 17.28 3.15 -10.25
C TYR A 33 17.63 3.98 -11.49
N ASN A 34 18.39 5.06 -11.30
CA ASN A 34 18.71 6.04 -12.35
C ASN A 34 17.48 6.53 -13.13
N GLY A 35 16.38 6.82 -12.41
CA GLY A 35 15.12 7.28 -13.00
C GLY A 35 14.31 6.21 -13.74
N ARG A 36 14.76 4.96 -13.78
CA ARG A 36 14.03 3.84 -14.38
C ARG A 36 13.34 3.01 -13.30
N TYR A 37 12.10 2.62 -13.56
CA TYR A 37 11.38 1.68 -12.70
C TYR A 37 12.12 0.34 -12.65
N VAL A 38 12.29 -0.20 -11.45
CA VAL A 38 12.93 -1.49 -11.21
C VAL A 38 11.89 -2.51 -10.78
N ASN A 39 11.21 -2.25 -9.67
CA ASN A 39 10.20 -3.16 -9.13
C ASN A 39 9.20 -2.42 -8.20
N LEU A 40 8.19 -3.19 -7.80
CA LEU A 40 7.15 -2.82 -6.83
C LEU A 40 7.23 -3.82 -5.68
N ASN A 41 7.19 -3.32 -4.44
CA ASN A 41 6.98 -4.14 -3.26
C ASN A 41 5.69 -3.71 -2.56
N ILE A 42 4.86 -4.69 -2.19
CA ILE A 42 3.62 -4.47 -1.47
C ILE A 42 3.72 -5.20 -0.14
N GLU A 43 3.68 -4.45 0.95
CA GLU A 43 3.69 -4.97 2.31
C GLU A 43 2.28 -4.79 2.89
N GLN A 44 1.51 -5.86 2.94
CA GLN A 44 0.22 -5.85 3.64
C GLN A 44 0.48 -5.85 5.15
N SER A 45 -0.21 -4.96 5.87
CA SER A 45 -0.14 -4.85 7.32
C SER A 45 -1.54 -4.97 7.90
N ILE A 46 -1.68 -5.60 9.05
CA ILE A 46 -2.99 -5.70 9.71
C ILE A 46 -3.24 -4.37 10.42
N LYS A 47 -4.30 -3.66 10.04
CA LYS A 47 -4.72 -2.46 10.77
C LYS A 47 -5.02 -2.85 12.22
N ASN A 48 -4.40 -2.17 13.19
CA ASN A 48 -4.49 -2.51 14.62
C ASN A 48 -5.94 -2.59 15.16
N ASP A 49 -6.88 -1.91 14.51
CA ASP A 49 -8.31 -1.96 14.83
C ASP A 49 -8.94 -3.36 14.60
N ASN A 50 -8.37 -4.17 13.70
CA ASN A 50 -8.81 -5.54 13.42
C ASN A 50 -8.14 -6.59 14.32
N LEU A 51 -7.03 -6.24 15.01
CA LEU A 51 -6.36 -7.15 15.95
C LEU A 51 -7.18 -7.38 17.23
N LYS A 52 -8.00 -6.41 17.64
CA LYS A 52 -8.83 -6.53 18.87
C LYS A 52 -10.06 -7.44 18.71
N LYS A 53 -10.49 -7.76 17.49
CA LYS A 53 -11.64 -8.66 17.27
C LYS A 53 -11.25 -10.15 17.24
N GLY A 54 -9.96 -10.46 17.13
CA GLY A 54 -9.46 -11.83 16.97
C GLY A 54 -9.04 -12.53 18.27
N VAL A 55 -8.96 -11.82 19.40
CA VAL A 55 -8.40 -12.38 20.66
C VAL A 55 -9.49 -12.76 21.69
N GLU A 56 -10.77 -12.48 21.43
CA GLU A 56 -11.87 -12.86 22.35
C GLU A 56 -12.54 -14.22 22.02
N ASN A 57 -12.08 -14.95 21.00
CA ASN A 57 -12.67 -16.24 20.60
C ASN A 57 -11.77 -17.47 20.79
N ASP A 58 -10.80 -17.40 21.71
CA ASP A 58 -10.19 -18.60 22.29
C ASP A 58 -10.44 -18.57 23.80
N LYS A 59 -11.62 -19.08 24.18
CA LYS A 59 -11.95 -19.49 25.54
C LYS A 59 -11.35 -20.87 25.82
#